data_AF-A0A955C521-F1
#
_entry.id   AF-A0A955C521-F1
#
_cell.length_a   1.000
_cell.length_b   1.000
_cell.length_c   1.000
_cell.angle_alpha   90.00
_cell.angle_beta   90.00
_cell.angle_gamma   90.00
#
_symmetry.space_group_name_H-M   'P 1'
#
loop_
_entity.id
_entity.type
_entity.pdbx_description
1 polymer ?
#
loop_
_entity_poly.entity_id
_entity_poly.type
_entity_poly.pdbx_seq_one_letter_code
_entity_poly.pdbx_strand_id
1 'polypeptide(L)'
;MMRIANNLREAPAVIGIAMLSIFLGAAGCAKEDNSNKPLPVKVSWPAVAPSALHAKFLHSNGYGGATIELNPDQTFEFTLGECTYYQKCLGGFTLDSGVIVLESDGRYPSLFSKLHDRNIVAVEWRTRRVVPIEWGERLYLVDEDKVVEFCNNVNAGYEPRSELVGWPYFLRDGDWQKPANGKPKLPKKYSEYLADGSFEAKVVKQNEYVLELDKGFEDGVRVGMQMWAEFEDKQKHTTVMEIVTVGPKSAVAEVRGGRWPMAGETVSLCPKSPKD
;
A
#
# COMPACT_ATOMS: atom_id res chain seq x y z
N MET A 1 26.65 28.90 61.65
CA MET A 1 27.44 27.69 61.35
C MET A 1 26.52 26.62 60.79
N MET A 2 26.30 26.61 59.47
CA MET A 2 25.42 25.68 58.76
C MET A 2 26.32 24.71 57.96
N ARG A 3 26.21 23.41 58.22
CA ARG A 3 26.88 22.34 57.46
C ARG A 3 25.97 21.92 56.30
N ILE A 4 26.45 22.06 55.07
CA ILE A 4 25.85 21.45 53.88
C ILE A 4 26.59 20.13 53.63
N ALA A 5 25.86 19.02 53.65
CA ALA A 5 26.37 17.69 53.35
C ALA A 5 26.22 17.40 51.85
N ASN A 6 27.32 17.04 51.20
CA ASN A 6 27.36 16.52 49.83
C ASN A 6 26.95 15.04 49.84
N ASN A 7 25.86 14.70 49.14
CA ASN A 7 25.49 13.33 48.79
C ASN A 7 25.81 13.10 47.30
N LEU A 8 26.95 12.47 47.02
CA LEU A 8 27.22 11.85 45.73
C LEU A 8 26.62 10.44 45.74
N ARG A 9 25.58 10.22 44.94
CA ARG A 9 25.07 8.89 44.63
C ARG A 9 25.81 8.35 43.42
N GLU A 10 26.40 7.17 43.59
CA GLU A 10 26.97 6.35 42.53
C GLU A 10 25.87 5.92 41.54
N ALA A 11 26.17 6.02 40.24
CA ALA A 11 25.33 5.49 39.17
C ALA A 11 25.65 4.00 38.97
N PRO A 12 24.64 3.13 38.72
CA PRO A 12 24.90 1.73 38.42
C PRO A 12 25.47 1.56 37.00
N ALA A 13 26.36 0.59 36.89
CA ALA A 13 27.03 0.17 35.67
C ALA A 13 26.05 -0.18 34.54
N VAL A 14 26.30 0.42 33.37
CA VAL A 14 25.66 0.06 32.10
C VAL A 14 26.17 -1.31 31.68
N ILE A 15 25.28 -2.30 31.72
CA ILE A 15 25.50 -3.63 31.15
C ILE A 15 25.46 -3.50 29.63
N GLY A 16 26.59 -3.82 28.98
CA GLY A 16 26.74 -3.78 27.54
C GLY A 16 25.79 -4.74 26.83
N ILE A 17 24.90 -4.17 26.02
CA ILE A 17 24.08 -4.90 25.07
C ILE A 17 24.96 -5.21 23.84
N ALA A 18 25.03 -6.50 23.53
CA ALA A 18 25.76 -7.03 22.38
C ALA A 18 25.36 -6.29 21.10
N MET A 19 26.37 -5.76 20.42
CA MET A 19 26.26 -5.08 19.15
C MET A 19 25.49 -5.93 18.15
N LEU A 20 24.42 -5.33 17.65
CA LEU A 20 23.95 -5.48 16.28
C LEU A 20 25.18 -5.49 15.37
N SER A 21 25.46 -6.62 14.72
CA SER A 21 26.56 -6.73 13.78
C SER A 21 26.25 -5.85 12.57
N ILE A 22 26.73 -4.60 12.64
CA ILE A 22 26.92 -3.74 11.48
C ILE A 22 27.98 -4.44 10.65
N PHE A 23 27.57 -5.08 9.57
CA PHE A 23 28.47 -5.49 8.49
C PHE A 23 29.09 -4.21 7.91
N LEU A 24 30.21 -3.75 8.47
CA LEU A 24 31.19 -2.91 7.81
C LEU A 24 31.92 -3.79 6.77
N GLY A 25 31.18 -4.17 5.73
CA GLY A 25 31.75 -4.72 4.51
C GLY A 25 32.43 -3.58 3.76
N ALA A 26 33.72 -3.73 3.49
CA ALA A 26 34.47 -2.85 2.62
C ALA A 26 33.68 -2.56 1.34
N ALA A 27 33.49 -1.28 1.02
CA ALA A 27 32.84 -0.80 -0.19
C ALA A 27 33.71 -1.14 -1.43
N GLY A 28 33.74 -2.41 -1.79
CA GLY A 28 34.05 -2.82 -3.15
C GLY A 28 32.77 -2.64 -3.96
N CYS A 29 32.83 -1.83 -5.03
CA CYS A 29 31.81 -1.79 -6.08
C CYS A 29 31.75 -3.16 -6.79
N ALA A 30 31.25 -4.19 -6.11
CA ALA A 30 30.83 -5.41 -6.77
C ALA A 30 29.56 -5.05 -7.53
N LYS A 31 29.63 -5.07 -8.86
CA LYS A 31 28.44 -5.08 -9.70
C LYS A 31 27.61 -6.28 -9.24
N GLU A 32 26.47 -6.00 -8.63
CA GLU A 32 25.52 -7.02 -8.20
C GLU A 32 25.11 -7.80 -9.46
N ASP A 33 25.57 -9.05 -9.55
CA ASP A 33 25.28 -9.92 -10.68
C ASP A 33 23.79 -10.31 -10.64
N ASN A 34 22.97 -9.49 -11.27
CA ASN A 34 21.52 -9.68 -11.36
C ASN A 34 21.14 -10.89 -12.23
N SER A 35 22.09 -11.63 -12.81
CA SER A 35 21.78 -12.80 -13.65
C SER A 35 21.15 -13.97 -12.88
N ASN A 36 21.15 -13.92 -11.54
CA ASN A 36 20.63 -14.99 -10.68
C ASN A 36 19.39 -14.57 -9.86
N LYS A 37 18.79 -13.39 -10.12
CA LYS A 37 17.50 -13.06 -9.51
C LYS A 37 16.44 -14.02 -10.08
N PRO A 38 15.75 -14.83 -9.24
CA PRO A 38 14.72 -15.72 -9.73
C PRO A 38 13.70 -14.90 -10.51
N LEU A 39 13.33 -15.38 -11.71
CA LEU A 39 12.32 -14.73 -12.53
C LEU A 39 11.07 -14.50 -11.67
N PRO A 40 10.44 -13.32 -11.76
CA PRO A 40 9.23 -13.04 -10.99
C PRO A 40 8.21 -14.14 -11.28
N VAL A 41 7.71 -14.78 -10.22
CA VAL A 41 6.69 -15.82 -10.33
C VAL A 41 5.50 -15.23 -11.08
N LYS A 42 5.17 -15.79 -12.25
CA LYS A 42 4.01 -15.35 -13.03
C LYS A 42 2.75 -15.54 -12.19
N VAL A 43 2.10 -14.43 -11.84
CA VAL A 43 0.81 -14.45 -11.13
C VAL A 43 -0.29 -14.59 -12.17
N SER A 44 -1.12 -15.62 -12.04
CA SER A 44 -2.31 -15.77 -12.89
C SER A 44 -3.45 -14.93 -12.30
N TRP A 45 -3.88 -13.91 -13.05
CA TRP A 45 -5.04 -13.09 -12.66
C TRP A 45 -6.37 -13.77 -13.04
N PRO A 46 -7.44 -13.57 -12.25
CA PRO A 46 -8.78 -13.95 -12.67
C PRO A 46 -9.11 -13.31 -14.02
N ALA A 47 -9.68 -14.09 -14.93
CA ALA A 47 -10.04 -13.58 -16.25
C ALA A 47 -11.19 -12.57 -16.11
N VAL A 48 -11.02 -11.40 -16.71
CA VAL A 48 -12.09 -10.40 -16.90
C VAL A 48 -12.46 -10.41 -18.37
N ALA A 49 -13.76 -10.42 -18.67
CA ALA A 49 -14.23 -10.39 -20.05
C ALA A 49 -13.71 -9.12 -20.75
N PRO A 50 -13.07 -9.20 -21.94
CA PRO A 50 -12.52 -8.03 -22.62
C PRO A 50 -13.56 -6.92 -22.82
N SER A 51 -14.81 -7.29 -23.13
CA SER A 51 -15.90 -6.33 -23.28
C SER A 51 -16.22 -5.54 -22.00
N ALA A 52 -15.96 -6.10 -20.82
CA ALA A 52 -16.18 -5.41 -19.54
C ALA A 52 -15.09 -4.35 -19.26
N LEU A 53 -13.92 -4.47 -19.91
CA LEU A 53 -12.84 -3.51 -19.81
C LEU A 53 -13.11 -2.24 -20.63
N HIS A 54 -13.96 -2.31 -21.66
CA HIS A 54 -14.29 -1.15 -22.49
C HIS A 54 -15.18 -0.16 -21.75
N ALA A 55 -14.58 0.67 -20.93
CA ALA A 55 -15.27 1.60 -20.05
C ALA A 55 -14.36 2.77 -19.66
N LYS A 56 -15.00 3.80 -19.11
CA LYS A 56 -14.33 4.88 -18.41
C LYS A 56 -14.16 4.51 -16.94
N PHE A 57 -12.97 4.74 -16.42
CA PHE A 57 -12.61 4.55 -15.02
C PHE A 57 -12.14 5.87 -14.45
N LEU A 58 -12.52 6.15 -13.21
CA LEU A 58 -12.35 7.44 -12.56
C LEU A 58 -11.60 7.25 -11.23
N HIS A 59 -10.65 8.14 -10.94
CA HIS A 59 -10.17 8.39 -9.59
C HIS A 59 -10.26 9.89 -9.31
N SER A 60 -10.55 10.28 -8.07
CA SER A 60 -10.63 11.68 -7.68
C SER A 60 -10.33 11.84 -6.20
N ASN A 61 -9.69 12.94 -5.81
CA ASN A 61 -9.43 13.29 -4.42
C ASN A 61 -10.24 14.52 -3.96
N GLY A 62 -11.28 14.92 -4.71
CA GLY A 62 -12.10 16.11 -4.43
C GLY A 62 -11.51 17.45 -4.92
N TYR A 63 -10.21 17.53 -5.17
CA TYR A 63 -9.52 18.73 -5.71
C TYR A 63 -9.07 18.56 -7.16
N GLY A 64 -9.19 17.34 -7.67
CA GLY A 64 -8.82 16.94 -9.01
C GLY A 64 -9.14 15.47 -9.19
N GLY A 65 -8.78 14.95 -10.33
CA GLY A 65 -8.95 13.55 -10.63
C GLY A 65 -8.34 13.18 -11.94
N ALA A 66 -8.36 11.89 -12.21
CA ALA A 66 -7.92 11.34 -13.46
C ALA A 66 -8.92 10.30 -13.95
N THR A 67 -8.91 10.12 -15.26
CA THR A 67 -9.76 9.16 -15.94
C THR A 67 -8.89 8.30 -16.85
N ILE A 68 -9.16 7.00 -16.87
CA ILE A 68 -8.66 6.08 -17.90
C ILE A 68 -9.89 5.60 -18.66
N GLU A 69 -9.95 5.82 -19.96
CA GLU A 69 -10.96 5.25 -20.84
C GLU A 69 -10.29 4.21 -21.73
N LEU A 70 -10.77 2.96 -21.65
CA LEU A 70 -10.29 1.88 -22.50
C LEU A 70 -11.31 1.65 -23.61
N ASN A 71 -10.88 1.75 -24.86
CA ASN A 71 -11.76 1.69 -26.02
C ASN A 71 -11.82 0.27 -26.63
N PRO A 72 -12.89 -0.07 -27.37
CA PRO A 72 -13.01 -1.37 -28.04
C PRO A 72 -11.93 -1.68 -29.09
N ASP A 73 -11.27 -0.66 -29.62
CA ASP A 73 -10.20 -0.76 -30.62
C ASP A 73 -8.81 -0.92 -29.99
N GLN A 74 -8.74 -1.27 -28.69
CA GLN A 74 -7.50 -1.43 -27.92
C GLN A 74 -6.69 -0.13 -27.77
N THR A 75 -7.33 1.02 -27.92
CA THR A 75 -6.75 2.32 -27.55
C THR A 75 -7.15 2.71 -26.14
N PHE A 76 -6.39 3.61 -25.52
CA PHE A 76 -6.82 4.26 -24.29
C PHE A 76 -6.66 5.78 -24.36
N GLU A 77 -7.47 6.45 -23.54
CA GLU A 77 -7.32 7.86 -23.21
C GLU A 77 -7.14 8.01 -21.71
N PHE A 78 -6.02 8.61 -21.30
CA PHE A 78 -5.79 9.05 -19.94
C PHE A 78 -5.95 10.57 -19.86
N THR A 79 -6.75 11.05 -18.92
CA THR A 79 -6.88 12.48 -18.62
C THR A 79 -6.63 12.69 -17.14
N LEU A 80 -5.71 13.59 -16.79
CA LEU A 80 -5.53 14.12 -15.43
C LEU A 80 -5.98 15.58 -15.44
N GLY A 81 -6.92 15.92 -14.56
CA GLY A 81 -7.40 17.26 -14.35
C GLY A 81 -7.33 17.64 -12.88
N GLU A 82 -6.49 18.61 -12.57
CA GLU A 82 -6.40 19.26 -11.26
C GLU A 82 -6.76 20.75 -11.42
N CYS A 83 -6.96 21.46 -10.31
CA CYS A 83 -7.35 22.88 -10.31
C CYS A 83 -6.50 23.79 -11.22
N THR A 84 -5.22 23.45 -11.42
CA THR A 84 -4.26 24.28 -12.18
C THR A 84 -3.59 23.54 -13.34
N TYR A 85 -3.91 22.26 -13.52
CA TYR A 85 -3.17 21.39 -14.43
C TYR A 85 -4.11 20.46 -15.19
N TYR A 86 -3.88 20.36 -16.49
CA TYR A 86 -4.58 19.42 -17.36
C TYR A 86 -3.56 18.68 -18.22
N GLN A 87 -3.58 17.36 -18.13
CA GLN A 87 -2.78 16.47 -18.96
C GLN A 87 -3.69 15.45 -19.63
N LYS A 88 -3.46 15.23 -20.92
CA LYS A 88 -4.07 14.16 -21.68
C LYS A 88 -2.97 13.31 -22.31
N CYS A 89 -3.16 12.00 -22.31
CA CYS A 89 -2.26 11.01 -22.87
C CYS A 89 -3.11 10.00 -23.67
N LEU A 90 -2.62 9.64 -24.85
CA LEU A 90 -3.23 8.64 -25.72
C LEU A 90 -2.26 7.48 -25.92
N GLY A 91 -2.80 6.31 -26.25
CA GLY A 91 -1.98 5.15 -26.53
C GLY A 91 -2.77 3.89 -26.84
N GLY A 92 -2.06 2.77 -26.89
CA GLY A 92 -2.64 1.43 -27.01
C GLY A 92 -2.63 0.71 -25.66
N PHE A 93 -3.46 -0.31 -25.52
CA PHE A 93 -3.33 -1.24 -24.41
C PHE A 93 -3.36 -2.69 -24.86
N THR A 94 -2.69 -3.55 -24.10
CA THR A 94 -2.74 -5.00 -24.27
C THR A 94 -3.13 -5.67 -22.95
N LEU A 95 -3.60 -6.92 -23.03
CA LEU A 95 -3.88 -7.75 -21.86
C LEU A 95 -2.86 -8.88 -21.80
N ASP A 96 -1.92 -8.81 -20.87
CA ASP A 96 -0.90 -9.84 -20.62
C ASP A 96 -1.21 -10.55 -19.30
N SER A 97 -1.63 -11.81 -19.38
CA SER A 97 -1.85 -12.66 -18.20
C SER A 97 -2.84 -12.06 -17.18
N GLY A 98 -3.80 -11.29 -17.69
CA GLY A 98 -4.81 -10.55 -16.92
C GLY A 98 -4.33 -9.22 -16.34
N VAL A 99 -3.13 -8.76 -16.69
CA VAL A 99 -2.63 -7.39 -16.45
C VAL A 99 -2.85 -6.55 -17.69
N ILE A 100 -3.44 -5.37 -17.55
CA ILE A 100 -3.56 -4.39 -18.63
C ILE A 100 -2.26 -3.58 -18.69
N VAL A 101 -1.60 -3.62 -19.83
CA VAL A 101 -0.39 -2.84 -20.12
C VAL A 101 -0.80 -1.66 -21.00
N LEU A 102 -0.76 -0.46 -20.44
CA LEU A 102 -1.03 0.80 -21.13
C LEU A 102 0.28 1.32 -21.71
N GLU A 103 0.36 1.50 -23.02
CA GLU A 103 1.54 2.02 -23.72
C GLU A 103 1.20 3.35 -24.40
N SER A 104 1.78 4.44 -23.88
CA SER A 104 1.59 5.77 -24.47
C SER A 104 2.26 5.85 -25.84
N ASP A 105 1.58 6.48 -26.79
CA ASP A 105 2.16 6.79 -28.11
C ASP A 105 3.04 8.05 -28.11
N GLY A 106 3.23 8.68 -26.95
CA GLY A 106 4.02 9.90 -26.77
C GLY A 106 3.31 11.18 -27.22
N ARG A 107 2.06 11.12 -27.68
CA ARG A 107 1.27 12.31 -28.02
C ARG A 107 0.66 12.89 -26.74
N TYR A 108 1.18 14.05 -26.34
CA TYR A 108 0.63 14.85 -25.25
C TYR A 108 -0.01 16.12 -25.84
N PRO A 109 -1.33 16.16 -26.05
CA PRO A 109 -2.00 17.40 -26.41
C PRO A 109 -2.05 18.29 -25.16
N SER A 110 -0.94 18.96 -24.83
CA SER A 110 -0.93 19.96 -23.76
C SER A 110 -1.20 21.35 -24.35
N LEU A 111 -2.35 21.92 -23.97
CA LEU A 111 -2.66 23.35 -24.15
C LEU A 111 -1.74 24.25 -23.31
N PHE A 112 -1.00 23.67 -22.35
CA PHE A 112 -0.12 24.36 -21.40
C PHE A 112 1.38 24.16 -21.65
N SER A 113 1.78 23.57 -22.78
CA SER A 113 3.21 23.36 -23.13
C SER A 113 4.07 24.62 -23.04
N LYS A 114 3.47 25.82 -23.16
CA LYS A 114 4.18 27.10 -23.11
C LYS A 114 4.41 27.66 -21.71
N LEU A 115 3.74 27.17 -20.67
CA LEU A 115 3.83 27.75 -19.31
C LEU A 115 4.84 27.02 -18.41
N HIS A 116 5.42 25.91 -18.87
CA HIS A 116 6.24 25.02 -18.05
C HIS A 116 7.60 24.76 -18.68
N ASP A 117 8.42 25.81 -18.75
CA ASP A 117 9.87 25.74 -19.05
C ASP A 117 10.69 25.20 -17.85
N ARG A 118 10.02 24.59 -16.86
CA ARG A 118 10.63 23.89 -15.74
C ARG A 118 10.27 22.43 -15.89
N ASN A 119 11.30 21.58 -16.04
CA ASN A 119 11.44 20.12 -15.85
C ASN A 119 10.34 19.35 -15.07
N ILE A 120 9.05 19.59 -15.30
CA ILE A 120 7.95 18.83 -14.72
C ILE A 120 7.77 17.59 -15.58
N VAL A 121 8.57 16.58 -15.26
CA VAL A 121 8.26 15.15 -15.26
C VAL A 121 7.33 14.67 -16.38
N ALA A 122 7.68 14.90 -17.64
CA ALA A 122 7.11 14.16 -18.78
C ALA A 122 7.55 12.68 -18.81
N VAL A 123 8.13 12.17 -17.72
CA VAL A 123 8.87 10.90 -17.63
C VAL A 123 7.99 9.75 -17.14
N GLU A 124 6.82 10.04 -16.55
CA GLU A 124 5.91 9.07 -15.92
C GLU A 124 5.34 7.91 -16.75
N TRP A 125 4.84 8.27 -17.94
CA TRP A 125 3.66 7.59 -18.50
C TRP A 125 3.93 6.72 -19.73
N ARG A 126 5.20 6.36 -19.98
CA ARG A 126 5.53 5.54 -21.16
C ARG A 126 4.83 4.19 -21.12
N THR A 127 4.83 3.56 -19.95
CA THR A 127 4.18 2.27 -19.73
C THR A 127 3.59 2.22 -18.33
N ARG A 128 2.30 1.92 -18.19
CA ARG A 128 1.63 1.70 -16.91
C ARG A 128 0.98 0.32 -16.90
N ARG A 129 1.08 -0.38 -15.78
CA ARG A 129 0.55 -1.74 -15.62
C ARG A 129 -0.53 -1.72 -14.55
N VAL A 130 -1.76 -1.98 -14.96
CA VAL A 130 -2.92 -2.00 -14.06
C VAL A 130 -3.60 -3.36 -14.11
N VAL A 131 -4.15 -3.79 -12.99
CA VAL A 131 -4.87 -5.05 -12.85
C VAL A 131 -6.36 -4.76 -12.69
N PRO A 132 -7.22 -5.37 -13.52
CA PRO A 132 -8.65 -5.28 -13.35
C PRO A 132 -9.09 -6.17 -12.19
N ILE A 133 -9.78 -5.59 -11.21
CA ILE A 133 -10.26 -6.31 -10.02
C ILE A 133 -11.79 -6.22 -9.97
N GLU A 134 -12.45 -7.37 -10.11
CA GLU A 134 -13.90 -7.49 -9.93
C GLU A 134 -14.26 -7.58 -8.46
N TRP A 135 -15.30 -6.86 -8.04
CA TRP A 135 -15.85 -6.96 -6.69
C TRP A 135 -17.36 -6.79 -6.69
N GLY A 136 -18.09 -7.90 -6.59
CA GLY A 136 -19.52 -7.91 -6.83
C GLY A 136 -19.81 -7.44 -8.25
N GLU A 137 -20.54 -6.34 -8.39
CA GLU A 137 -20.84 -5.71 -9.68
C GLU A 137 -19.84 -4.62 -10.09
N ARG A 138 -18.87 -4.32 -9.21
CA ARG A 138 -17.89 -3.27 -9.42
C ARG A 138 -16.66 -3.77 -10.17
N LEU A 139 -16.05 -2.89 -10.95
CA LEU A 139 -14.76 -3.14 -11.60
C LEU A 139 -13.78 -2.00 -11.29
N TYR A 140 -12.66 -2.35 -10.69
CA TYR A 140 -11.54 -1.46 -10.40
C TYR A 140 -10.39 -1.67 -11.38
N LEU A 141 -9.62 -0.63 -11.65
CA LEU A 141 -8.24 -0.73 -12.15
C LEU A 141 -7.29 -0.26 -11.04
N VAL A 142 -6.41 -1.16 -10.62
CA VAL A 142 -5.43 -0.92 -9.56
C VAL A 142 -4.04 -1.09 -10.15
N ASP A 143 -3.09 -0.23 -9.84
CA ASP A 143 -1.71 -0.45 -10.29
C ASP A 143 -1.17 -1.77 -9.75
N GLU A 144 -0.40 -2.49 -10.57
CA GLU A 144 0.08 -3.83 -10.22
C GLU A 144 0.93 -3.84 -8.92
N ASP A 145 1.65 -2.76 -8.65
CA ASP A 145 2.44 -2.54 -7.43
C ASP A 145 1.61 -2.05 -6.24
N LYS A 146 0.35 -1.65 -6.46
CA LYS A 146 -0.57 -1.11 -5.45
C LYS A 146 -1.64 -2.10 -4.98
N VAL A 147 -1.59 -3.35 -5.42
CA VAL A 147 -2.59 -4.37 -5.06
C VAL A 147 -2.60 -4.67 -3.56
N VAL A 148 -1.44 -4.71 -2.90
CA VAL A 148 -1.36 -4.90 -1.44
C VAL A 148 -1.97 -3.70 -0.71
N GLU A 149 -1.68 -2.48 -1.17
CA GLU A 149 -2.31 -1.27 -0.65
C GLU A 149 -3.83 -1.30 -0.82
N PHE A 150 -4.33 -1.80 -1.95
CA PHE A 150 -5.76 -2.00 -2.19
C PHE A 150 -6.37 -2.96 -1.17
N CYS A 151 -5.71 -4.08 -0.90
CA CYS A 151 -6.17 -5.01 0.14
C CYS A 151 -6.19 -4.35 1.53
N ASN A 152 -5.18 -3.54 1.86
CA ASN A 152 -5.15 -2.78 3.11
C ASN A 152 -6.31 -1.78 3.18
N ASN A 153 -6.65 -1.07 2.10
CA ASN A 153 -7.78 -0.15 2.07
C ASN A 153 -9.15 -0.85 2.14
N VAL A 154 -9.27 -2.07 1.61
CA VAL A 154 -10.45 -2.94 1.80
C VAL A 154 -10.57 -3.35 3.27
N ASN A 155 -9.48 -3.82 3.84
CA ASN A 155 -9.37 -4.18 5.26
C ASN A 155 -9.78 -3.01 6.15
N ALA A 156 -9.27 -1.81 5.86
CA ALA A 156 -9.49 -0.57 6.59
C ALA A 156 -10.96 -0.14 6.60
N GLY A 157 -11.75 -0.60 5.63
CA GLY A 157 -13.10 -0.12 5.36
C GLY A 157 -13.16 1.18 4.55
N TYR A 158 -12.04 1.60 3.94
CA TYR A 158 -12.04 2.71 2.96
C TYR A 158 -12.61 2.26 1.62
N GLU A 159 -12.44 0.99 1.27
CA GLU A 159 -13.11 0.34 0.15
C GLU A 159 -14.02 -0.78 0.68
N PRO A 160 -15.21 -1.00 0.10
CA PRO A 160 -15.74 -0.35 -1.09
C PRO A 160 -16.25 1.06 -0.79
N ARG A 161 -15.83 2.06 -1.57
CA ARG A 161 -16.29 3.44 -1.39
C ARG A 161 -17.74 3.63 -1.82
N SER A 162 -18.47 4.55 -1.18
CA SER A 162 -19.85 4.90 -1.54
C SER A 162 -19.96 6.16 -2.40
N GLU A 163 -18.85 6.86 -2.59
CA GLU A 163 -18.78 8.13 -3.32
C GLU A 163 -17.91 8.00 -4.55
N LEU A 164 -18.10 8.93 -5.50
CA LEU A 164 -17.24 9.04 -6.68
C LEU A 164 -15.78 9.35 -6.28
N VAL A 165 -15.61 10.17 -5.23
CA VAL A 165 -14.30 10.52 -4.69
C VAL A 165 -13.66 9.27 -4.09
N GLY A 166 -12.43 9.00 -4.51
CA GLY A 166 -11.58 7.97 -3.93
C GLY A 166 -10.23 7.92 -4.65
N TRP A 167 -9.20 7.72 -3.83
CA TRP A 167 -7.80 7.65 -4.21
C TRP A 167 -7.17 6.45 -3.47
N PRO A 168 -6.20 5.73 -4.07
CA PRO A 168 -5.55 5.96 -5.36
C PRO A 168 -6.14 5.19 -6.56
N TYR A 169 -7.18 4.38 -6.38
CA TYR A 169 -7.63 3.42 -7.40
C TYR A 169 -8.64 4.01 -8.40
N PHE A 170 -8.61 3.52 -9.64
CA PHE A 170 -9.63 3.86 -10.62
C PHE A 170 -10.82 2.91 -10.47
N LEU A 171 -12.02 3.45 -10.35
CA LEU A 171 -13.28 2.69 -10.33
C LEU A 171 -14.06 2.99 -11.60
N ARG A 172 -14.64 1.97 -12.22
CA ARG A 172 -15.47 2.15 -13.42
C ARG A 172 -16.59 3.15 -13.14
N ASP A 173 -16.85 4.02 -14.11
CA ASP A 173 -17.84 5.07 -13.99
C ASP A 173 -19.23 4.49 -13.63
N GLY A 174 -19.89 5.11 -12.65
CA GLY A 174 -21.13 4.65 -12.01
C GLY A 174 -21.00 3.51 -10.98
N ASP A 175 -19.88 2.79 -10.89
CA ASP A 175 -19.80 1.58 -10.04
C ASP A 175 -19.77 1.87 -8.53
N TRP A 176 -19.47 3.10 -8.08
CA TRP A 176 -19.53 3.46 -6.64
C TRP A 176 -20.95 3.36 -6.06
N GLN A 177 -21.98 3.39 -6.92
CA GLN A 177 -23.38 3.24 -6.54
C GLN A 177 -23.83 1.77 -6.52
N LYS A 178 -23.02 0.85 -7.07
CA LYS A 178 -23.36 -0.57 -7.18
C LYS A 178 -22.94 -1.34 -5.92
N PRO A 179 -23.57 -2.48 -5.61
CA PRO A 179 -23.15 -3.30 -4.48
C PRO A 179 -21.79 -3.98 -4.72
N ALA A 180 -20.94 -3.97 -3.69
CA ALA A 180 -19.68 -4.70 -3.64
C ALA A 180 -19.80 -5.91 -2.70
N ASN A 181 -20.54 -6.92 -3.13
CA ASN A 181 -20.83 -8.10 -2.30
C ASN A 181 -19.58 -8.99 -2.15
N GLY A 182 -19.34 -9.50 -0.94
CA GLY A 182 -18.24 -10.43 -0.65
C GLY A 182 -16.86 -9.75 -0.63
N LYS A 183 -15.82 -10.51 -0.99
CA LYS A 183 -14.43 -10.01 -1.13
C LYS A 183 -14.11 -9.72 -2.61
N PRO A 184 -13.16 -8.81 -2.90
CA PRO A 184 -12.62 -8.64 -4.25
C PRO A 184 -12.06 -9.96 -4.81
N LYS A 185 -12.26 -10.20 -6.10
CA LYS A 185 -11.66 -11.35 -6.79
C LYS A 185 -10.20 -11.08 -7.08
N LEU A 186 -9.31 -11.74 -6.34
CA LEU A 186 -7.86 -11.59 -6.44
C LEU A 186 -7.17 -12.94 -6.70
N PRO A 187 -5.98 -12.94 -7.32
CA PRO A 187 -5.09 -14.10 -7.31
C PRO A 187 -4.78 -14.54 -5.88
N LYS A 188 -4.50 -15.83 -5.69
CA LYS A 188 -4.17 -16.41 -4.37
C LYS A 188 -3.10 -15.61 -3.62
N LYS A 189 -2.06 -15.16 -4.35
CA LYS A 189 -0.95 -14.35 -3.79
C LYS A 189 -1.44 -13.10 -3.05
N TYR A 190 -2.49 -12.45 -3.55
CA TYR A 190 -3.02 -11.21 -2.98
C TYR A 190 -4.25 -11.43 -2.10
N SER A 191 -5.02 -12.51 -2.32
CA SER A 191 -6.18 -12.81 -1.46
C SER A 191 -5.80 -13.06 -0.01
N GLU A 192 -4.57 -13.51 0.26
CA GLU A 192 -4.02 -13.68 1.62
C GLU A 192 -3.83 -12.34 2.35
N TYR A 193 -3.86 -11.21 1.65
CA TYR A 193 -3.83 -9.88 2.25
C TYR A 193 -5.20 -9.41 2.73
N LEU A 194 -6.29 -10.07 2.35
CA LEU A 194 -7.65 -9.73 2.78
C LEU A 194 -7.97 -10.43 4.11
N ALA A 195 -7.79 -9.72 5.22
CA ALA A 195 -7.99 -10.25 6.56
C ALA A 195 -9.46 -10.66 6.80
N ASP A 196 -9.67 -11.76 7.53
CA ASP A 196 -11.01 -12.24 7.91
C ASP A 196 -11.55 -11.62 9.21
N GLY A 197 -10.72 -10.87 9.93
CA GLY A 197 -11.08 -10.26 11.21
C GLY A 197 -9.88 -9.66 11.92
N SER A 198 -10.10 -9.17 13.14
CA SER A 198 -9.02 -8.80 14.04
C SER A 198 -8.38 -10.03 14.69
N PHE A 199 -7.15 -9.90 15.15
CA PHE A 199 -6.52 -10.90 16.01
C PHE A 199 -5.67 -10.23 17.09
N GLU A 200 -5.54 -10.90 18.23
CA GLU A 200 -4.71 -10.44 19.33
C GLU A 200 -3.24 -10.80 19.08
N ALA A 201 -2.35 -9.85 19.27
CA ALA A 201 -0.90 -10.04 19.21
C ALA A 201 -0.24 -9.46 20.46
N LYS A 202 0.76 -10.16 20.99
CA LYS A 202 1.60 -9.67 22.07
C LYS A 202 2.85 -9.02 21.50
N VAL A 203 3.19 -7.84 22.02
CA VAL A 203 4.46 -7.17 21.72
C VAL A 203 5.56 -7.88 22.49
N VAL A 204 6.41 -8.64 21.79
CA VAL A 204 7.53 -9.39 22.38
C VAL A 204 8.72 -8.48 22.66
N LYS A 205 9.04 -7.61 21.70
CA LYS A 205 10.11 -6.61 21.81
C LYS A 205 9.69 -5.30 21.16
N GLN A 206 10.31 -4.22 21.61
CA GLN A 206 10.14 -2.89 21.06
C GLN A 206 11.52 -2.22 20.97
N ASN A 207 11.79 -1.58 19.84
CA ASN A 207 12.94 -0.71 19.67
C ASN A 207 12.57 0.46 18.76
N GLU A 208 12.61 1.68 19.29
CA GLU A 208 12.12 2.88 18.58
C GLU A 208 10.83 2.53 17.84
N TYR A 209 10.81 2.70 16.51
CA TYR A 209 9.66 2.53 15.60
C TYR A 209 9.38 1.08 15.22
N VAL A 210 10.05 0.11 15.83
CA VAL A 210 9.98 -1.29 15.42
C VAL A 210 9.48 -2.17 16.56
N LEU A 211 8.49 -2.99 16.25
CA LEU A 211 7.89 -3.94 17.18
C LEU A 211 8.10 -5.37 16.68
N GLU A 212 8.40 -6.28 17.61
CA GLU A 212 8.35 -7.71 17.36
C GLU A 212 7.05 -8.25 17.96
N LEU A 213 6.25 -8.93 17.14
CA LEU A 213 4.94 -9.49 17.50
C LEU A 213 5.04 -11.01 17.59
N ASP A 214 4.25 -11.64 18.46
CA ASP A 214 4.14 -13.10 18.60
C ASP A 214 3.18 -13.76 17.58
N LYS A 215 2.99 -13.08 16.44
CA LYS A 215 2.14 -13.50 15.33
C LYS A 215 2.92 -13.50 14.04
N GLY A 216 2.80 -14.58 13.27
CA GLY A 216 3.55 -14.77 12.04
C GLY A 216 2.67 -15.18 10.86
N PHE A 217 3.29 -15.71 9.81
CA PHE A 217 2.55 -16.08 8.60
C PHE A 217 1.56 -17.24 8.83
N GLU A 218 1.81 -18.09 9.83
CA GLU A 218 0.86 -19.15 10.25
C GLU A 218 -0.41 -18.55 10.85
N ASP A 219 -0.31 -17.36 11.46
CA ASP A 219 -1.44 -16.57 11.96
C ASP A 219 -2.08 -15.68 10.87
N GLY A 220 -1.64 -15.79 9.61
CA GLY A 220 -2.14 -14.99 8.50
C GLY A 220 -1.43 -13.65 8.28
N VAL A 221 -0.38 -13.33 9.06
CA VAL A 221 0.39 -12.09 8.88
C VAL A 221 1.20 -12.13 7.59
N ARG A 222 1.29 -11.02 6.85
CA ARG A 222 2.07 -10.90 5.60
C ARG A 222 2.84 -9.59 5.55
N VAL A 223 4.01 -9.59 4.92
CA VAL A 223 4.80 -8.37 4.67
C VAL A 223 4.01 -7.40 3.81
N GLY A 224 3.94 -6.13 4.22
CA GLY A 224 3.17 -5.05 3.60
C GLY A 224 1.74 -4.91 4.12
N MET A 225 1.28 -5.80 5.01
CA MET A 225 -0.01 -5.59 5.70
C MET A 225 0.05 -4.36 6.60
N GLN A 226 -0.99 -3.53 6.52
CA GLN A 226 -1.22 -2.43 7.45
C GLN A 226 -2.31 -2.81 8.44
N MET A 227 -2.07 -2.50 9.72
CA MET A 227 -2.96 -2.86 10.81
C MET A 227 -3.09 -1.71 11.80
N TRP A 228 -4.28 -1.59 12.40
CA TRP A 228 -4.57 -0.68 13.50
C TRP A 228 -4.46 -1.46 14.81
N ALA A 229 -3.54 -1.07 15.68
CA ALA A 229 -3.51 -1.54 17.06
C ALA A 229 -4.52 -0.77 17.90
N GLU A 230 -5.42 -1.51 18.52
CA GLU A 230 -6.28 -1.05 19.61
C GLU A 230 -5.73 -1.58 20.94
N PHE A 231 -5.77 -0.72 21.96
CA PHE A 231 -5.29 -1.01 23.31
C PHE A 231 -6.46 -1.20 24.26
N GLU A 232 -6.28 -1.99 25.32
CA GLU A 232 -7.30 -2.18 26.36
C GLU A 232 -7.60 -0.91 27.15
N ASP A 233 -6.67 0.06 27.14
CA ASP A 233 -6.93 1.35 27.77
C ASP A 233 -8.06 2.07 27.02
N LYS A 234 -9.07 2.55 27.76
CA LYS A 234 -10.32 3.10 27.18
C LYS A 234 -10.09 4.39 26.36
N GLN A 235 -8.86 4.85 26.21
CA GLN A 235 -8.56 5.96 25.33
C GLN A 235 -8.39 5.38 23.93
N LYS A 236 -9.22 5.82 22.99
CA LYS A 236 -9.25 5.37 21.59
C LYS A 236 -7.99 5.78 20.81
N HIS A 237 -6.80 5.45 21.32
CA HIS A 237 -5.55 5.68 20.61
C HIS A 237 -5.39 4.55 19.60
N THR A 238 -5.29 4.92 18.34
CA THR A 238 -5.14 3.97 17.25
C THR A 238 -3.75 4.11 16.70
N THR A 239 -3.03 3.00 16.59
CA THR A 239 -1.67 3.00 16.07
C THR A 239 -1.62 2.27 14.75
N VAL A 240 -1.17 2.94 13.71
CA VAL A 240 -1.00 2.30 12.40
C VAL A 240 0.38 1.68 12.34
N MET A 241 0.43 0.41 11.97
CA MET A 241 1.66 -0.36 11.84
C MET A 241 1.71 -1.06 10.49
N GLU A 242 2.90 -1.19 9.93
CA GLU A 242 3.15 -1.93 8.69
C GLU A 242 4.07 -3.12 8.96
N ILE A 243 3.69 -4.32 8.54
CA ILE A 243 4.52 -5.51 8.69
C ILE A 243 5.68 -5.45 7.69
N VAL A 244 6.92 -5.41 8.19
CA VAL A 244 8.13 -5.32 7.35
C VAL A 244 8.83 -6.67 7.17
N THR A 245 8.75 -7.56 8.17
CA THR A 245 9.23 -8.94 8.04
C THR A 245 8.30 -9.92 8.74
N VAL A 246 8.28 -11.18 8.30
CA VAL A 246 7.42 -12.22 8.86
C VAL A 246 8.16 -13.56 8.95
N GLY A 247 8.09 -14.19 10.12
CA GLY A 247 8.46 -15.57 10.37
C GLY A 247 7.21 -16.45 10.60
N PRO A 248 7.37 -17.74 10.92
CA PRO A 248 6.23 -18.64 11.12
C PRO A 248 5.25 -18.17 12.20
N LYS A 249 5.79 -17.75 13.36
CA LYS A 249 5.02 -17.35 14.55
C LYS A 249 5.47 -16.01 15.13
N SER A 250 6.15 -15.21 14.32
CA SER A 250 6.56 -13.87 14.71
C SER A 250 6.58 -12.96 13.50
N ALA A 251 6.45 -11.67 13.74
CA ALA A 251 6.55 -10.65 12.73
C ALA A 251 7.22 -9.42 13.29
N VAL A 252 7.83 -8.64 12.42
CA VAL A 252 8.35 -7.32 12.74
C VAL A 252 7.48 -6.29 12.05
N ALA A 253 7.02 -5.30 12.83
CA ALA A 253 6.18 -4.22 12.36
C ALA A 253 6.88 -2.87 12.58
N GLU A 254 6.72 -1.96 11.64
CA GLU A 254 7.13 -0.56 11.77
C GLU A 254 5.91 0.30 12.14
N VAL A 255 6.04 1.12 13.19
CA VAL A 255 4.99 2.04 13.65
C VAL A 255 5.00 3.28 12.77
N ARG A 256 3.89 3.54 12.06
CA ARG A 256 3.72 4.70 11.16
C ARG A 256 3.12 5.92 11.88
N GLY A 257 2.45 5.74 13.01
CA GLY A 257 1.91 6.83 13.83
C GLY A 257 1.00 6.33 14.96
N GLY A 258 0.74 7.18 15.96
CA GLY A 258 -0.15 6.89 17.10
C GLY A 258 0.56 6.66 18.44
N ARG A 259 -0.10 5.93 19.35
CA ARG A 259 0.47 5.48 20.65
C ARG A 259 1.46 4.34 20.41
N TRP A 260 2.48 4.24 21.24
CA TRP A 260 3.52 3.23 21.04
C TRP A 260 3.23 2.03 21.92
N PRO A 261 2.99 0.84 21.36
CA PRO A 261 2.83 -0.36 22.16
C PRO A 261 4.11 -0.66 22.94
N MET A 262 3.96 -0.97 24.22
CA MET A 262 5.07 -1.35 25.07
C MET A 262 5.32 -2.85 25.02
N ALA A 263 6.57 -3.28 25.17
CA ALA A 263 6.89 -4.70 25.30
C ALA A 263 6.08 -5.35 26.45
N GLY A 264 5.44 -6.48 26.15
CA GLY A 264 4.54 -7.20 27.06
C GLY A 264 3.06 -6.87 26.89
N GLU A 265 2.69 -5.77 26.23
CA GLU A 265 1.30 -5.41 25.95
C GLU A 265 0.68 -6.37 24.92
N THR A 266 -0.60 -6.69 25.11
CA THR A 266 -1.44 -7.32 24.08
C THR A 266 -2.16 -6.21 23.33
N VAL A 267 -2.11 -6.25 22.01
CA VAL A 267 -2.82 -5.35 21.12
C VAL A 267 -3.81 -6.14 20.28
N SER A 268 -5.02 -5.62 20.10
CA SER A 268 -5.93 -6.12 19.08
C SER A 268 -5.52 -5.49 17.76
N LEU A 269 -5.03 -6.32 16.84
CA LEU A 269 -4.68 -5.89 15.49
C LEU A 269 -5.92 -5.98 14.61
N CYS A 270 -6.55 -4.84 14.41
CA CYS A 270 -7.72 -4.70 13.57
C CYS A 270 -7.27 -4.35 12.14
N PRO A 271 -7.77 -5.08 11.12
CA PRO A 271 -7.62 -4.65 9.74
C PRO A 271 -8.46 -3.41 9.43
N LYS A 272 -9.52 -3.15 10.20
CA LYS A 272 -10.41 -2.00 10.01
C LYS A 272 -9.85 -0.78 10.74
N SER A 273 -9.90 0.37 10.06
CA SER A 273 -9.69 1.65 10.74
C SER A 273 -10.81 1.82 11.76
N PRO A 274 -10.48 2.23 13.00
CA PRO A 274 -11.50 2.65 13.95
C PRO A 274 -12.27 3.80 13.32
N LYS A 275 -13.58 3.63 13.18
CA LYS A 275 -14.44 4.67 12.64
C LYS A 275 -14.45 5.83 13.63
N ASP A 276 -14.04 7.01 13.17
CA ASP A 276 -14.18 8.27 13.90
C ASP A 276 -15.65 8.53 14.31
#